data_AF-A0A522C626-F1
#
_entry.id   AF-A0A522C626-F1
#
_cell.length_a   1.000
_cell.length_b   1.000
_cell.length_c   1.000
_cell.angle_alpha   90.00
_cell.angle_beta   90.00
_cell.angle_gamma   90.00
#
_symmetry.space_group_name_H-M   'P 1'
#
loop_
_entity.id
_entity.type
_entity.pdbx_description
1 polymer ?
#
loop_
_entity_poly.entity_id
_entity_poly.type
_entity_poly.pdbx_seq_one_letter_code
_entity_poly.pdbx_strand_id
1 'polypeptide(L)' 'MDPSAEKKGFTLIELAVVLVVLGILITLGVALLGPLTKRIKINQTNDIIDAASESLVSYASSNKRLPTTTEFASAVRN' A
#
# COMPACT_ATOMS: atom_id res chain seq x y z
N MET A 1 14.73 48.96 37.09
CA MET A 1 15.52 47.79 36.63
C MET A 1 14.57 46.62 36.57
N ASP A 2 14.10 46.26 35.39
CA ASP A 2 13.30 45.05 35.23
C ASP A 2 14.22 43.82 35.27
N PRO A 3 13.85 42.76 36.01
CA PRO A 3 14.64 41.55 36.09
C PRO A 3 14.63 40.85 34.74
N SER A 4 15.82 40.67 34.14
CA SER A 4 16.02 39.91 32.92
C SER A 4 15.37 38.54 33.03
N ALA A 5 14.29 38.32 32.28
CA ALA A 5 13.69 37.00 32.13
C ALA A 5 14.73 36.06 31.51
N GLU A 6 15.31 35.17 32.31
CA GLU A 6 16.26 34.15 31.83
C GLU A 6 15.57 33.27 30.79
N LYS A 7 16.00 33.39 29.53
CA LYS A 7 15.58 32.49 28.45
C LYS A 7 16.26 31.14 28.67
N LYS A 8 15.55 30.22 29.32
CA LYS A 8 16.00 28.84 29.50
C LYS A 8 15.98 28.11 28.14
N GLY A 9 17.17 27.78 27.62
CA GLY A 9 17.32 27.01 26.38
C GLY A 9 17.21 25.49 26.62
N PHE A 10 17.02 24.74 25.54
CA PHE A 10 17.07 23.27 25.56
C PHE A 10 18.49 22.76 25.78
N THR A 11 18.63 21.67 26.52
CA THR A 11 19.90 20.98 26.68
C THR A 11 20.19 20.05 25.49
N LEU A 12 21.47 19.77 25.25
CA LEU A 12 21.86 18.81 24.21
C LEU A 12 21.34 17.40 24.51
N ILE A 13 21.26 17.03 25.78
CA ILE A 13 20.76 15.71 26.19
C ILE A 13 19.26 15.56 25.92
N GLU A 14 18.47 16.62 26.14
CA GLU A 14 17.03 16.60 25.81
C GLU A 14 16.82 16.40 24.32
N LEU A 15 17.55 17.12 23.47
CA LEU A 15 17.45 16.93 22.02
C LEU A 15 17.90 15.53 21.57
N ALA A 16 18.96 14.99 22.15
CA ALA A 16 19.44 13.64 21.83
C ALA A 16 18.37 12.58 22.15
N VAL A 17 17.73 12.67 23.31
CA VAL A 17 16.66 11.73 23.70
C VAL A 17 15.45 11.88 22.78
N VAL A 18 15.04 13.10 22.42
CA VAL A 18 13.92 13.33 21.49
C VAL A 18 14.21 12.70 20.12
N LEU A 19 15.41 12.87 19.58
CA LEU A 19 15.79 12.27 18.30
C LEU A 19 15.78 10.74 18.33
N VAL A 20 16.21 10.13 19.44
CA VAL A 20 16.14 8.67 19.62
C VAL A 20 14.69 8.19 19.64
N VAL A 21 13.82 8.85 20.40
CA VAL A 21 12.39 8.51 20.45
C VAL A 21 11.74 8.68 19.07
N LEU A 22 12.02 9.77 18.36
CA LEU A 22 11.52 10.00 17.00
C LEU A 22 12.00 8.91 16.03
N GLY A 23 13.27 8.51 16.10
CA GLY A 23 13.82 7.44 15.28
C GLY A 23 13.06 6.12 15.47
N ILE A 24 12.83 5.73 16.73
CA ILE A 24 12.10 4.50 17.05
C ILE A 24 10.66 4.56 16.51
N LEU A 25 9.96 5.69 16.73
CA LEU A 25 8.58 5.86 16.28
C LEU A 25 8.46 5.77 14.75
N ILE A 26 9.39 6.39 14.02
CA ILE A 26 9.41 6.33 12.55
C ILE A 26 9.63 4.89 12.08
N THR A 27 10.64 4.19 12.63
CA THR A 27 10.95 2.81 12.24
C THR A 27 9.76 1.87 12.46
N LEU A 28 9.09 1.98 13.61
CA LEU A 28 7.89 1.18 13.89
C LEU A 28 6.72 1.53 12.97
N GLY A 29 6.54 2.82 12.66
CA GLY A 29 5.49 3.28 11.75
C GLY A 29 5.64 2.76 10.32
N VAL A 30 6.86 2.76 9.77
CA VAL A 30 7.12 2.29 8.41
C VAL A 30 6.90 0.78 8.26
N ALA A 31 7.19 -0.01 9.28
CA ALA A 31 7.05 -1.47 9.24
C ALA A 31 5.61 -1.94 8.94
N LEU A 32 4.60 -1.12 9.28
CA LEU A 32 3.19 -1.44 9.07
C LEU A 32 2.70 -1.19 7.63
N LEU A 33 3.44 -0.40 6.83
CA LEU A 33 3.04 -0.04 5.47
C LEU A 33 3.14 -1.22 4.49
N GLY A 34 4.16 -2.08 4.65
CA GLY A 34 4.38 -3.23 3.76
C GLY A 34 3.20 -4.21 3.69
N PRO A 35 2.72 -4.74 4.83
CA PRO A 35 1.56 -5.62 4.88
C PRO A 35 0.28 -4.97 4.32
N LEU A 36 0.06 -3.67 4.55
CA LEU A 36 -1.11 -2.95 4.05
C LEU A 36 -1.09 -2.87 2.51
N THR A 37 0.02 -2.46 1.93
CA THR A 37 0.19 -2.41 0.46
C THR A 37 0.05 -3.81 -0.16
N LYS A 38 0.58 -4.84 0.51
CA LYS A 38 0.43 -6.23 0.04
C LYS A 38 -1.03 -6.67 0.02
N ARG A 39 -1.82 -6.35 1.04
CA ARG A 39 -3.26 -6.66 1.08
C ARG A 39 -4.03 -5.97 -0.02
N ILE A 40 -3.75 -4.69 -0.27
CA ILE A 40 -4.34 -3.93 -1.37
C ILE A 40 -4.03 -4.62 -2.71
N LYS A 41 -2.76 -5.01 -2.92
CA LYS A 41 -2.36 -5.67 -4.16
C LYS A 41 -3.03 -7.03 -4.36
N ILE A 42 -3.16 -7.82 -3.28
CA ILE A 42 -3.87 -9.11 -3.33
C ILE A 42 -5.33 -8.91 -3.72
N ASN A 43 -6.02 -7.94 -3.10
CA ASN A 43 -7.41 -7.65 -3.44
C ASN A 43 -7.55 -7.21 -4.91
N GLN A 44 -6.68 -6.30 -5.37
CA GLN A 44 -6.64 -5.89 -6.79
C GLN A 44 -6.41 -7.07 -7.73
N THR A 45 -5.53 -8.01 -7.37
CA THR A 45 -5.28 -9.21 -8.18
C THR A 45 -6.51 -10.12 -8.20
N ASN A 46 -7.20 -10.29 -7.08
CA ASN A 46 -8.44 -11.06 -7.04
C ASN A 46 -9.52 -10.41 -7.91
N ASP A 47 -9.72 -9.10 -7.82
CA ASP A 47 -10.68 -8.36 -8.64
C ASP A 47 -10.38 -8.52 -10.15
N ILE A 48 -9.10 -8.48 -10.54
CA ILE A 48 -8.66 -8.72 -11.92
C ILE A 48 -8.96 -10.15 -12.38
N ILE A 49 -8.77 -11.14 -11.51
CA ILE A 49 -9.03 -12.56 -11.81
C ILE A 49 -10.54 -12.80 -11.94
N ASP A 50 -11.35 -12.20 -11.07
CA ASP A 50 -12.80 -12.34 -11.11
C ASP A 50 -13.37 -11.75 -12.41
N ALA A 51 -12.94 -10.54 -12.78
CA ALA A 51 -13.33 -9.90 -14.06
C ALA A 51 -12.87 -10.71 -15.28
N ALA A 52 -11.67 -11.28 -15.23
CA ALA A 52 -11.14 -12.15 -16.28
C ALA A 52 -11.96 -13.45 -16.42
N SER A 53 -12.36 -14.05 -15.29
CA SER A 53 -13.18 -15.26 -15.27
C SER A 53 -14.57 -14.99 -15.82
N GLU A 54 -15.20 -13.89 -15.44
CA GLU A 54 -16.51 -13.49 -15.95
C GLU A 54 -16.48 -13.25 -17.46
N SER A 55 -15.46 -12.54 -17.96
CA SER A 55 -15.28 -12.31 -19.40
C SER A 55 -15.08 -13.62 -20.17
N LEU A 56 -14.34 -14.58 -19.59
CA LEU A 56 -14.14 -15.90 -20.16
C LEU A 56 -15.45 -16.70 -20.24
N VAL A 57 -16.26 -16.65 -19.18
CA VAL A 57 -17.59 -17.28 -19.13
C VAL A 57 -18.53 -16.66 -20.15
N SER A 58 -18.50 -15.34 -20.32
CA SER A 58 -19.29 -14.61 -21.32
C SER A 58 -18.90 -15.00 -22.75
N TYR A 59 -17.59 -15.10 -23.04
CA TYR A 59 -17.10 -15.59 -24.34
C TYR A 59 -17.57 -17.03 -24.59
N ALA A 60 -17.44 -17.91 -23.59
CA ALA A 60 -17.82 -19.32 -23.72
C ALA A 60 -19.33 -19.50 -23.90
N SER A 61 -20.15 -18.68 -23.25
CA SER A 61 -21.59 -18.66 -23.41
C SER A 61 -22.00 -18.26 -24.83
N SER A 62 -21.28 -17.31 -25.43
CA SER A 62 -21.55 -16.81 -26.77
C SER A 62 -21.06 -17.75 -27.88
N ASN A 63 -19.87 -18.35 -27.70
CA ASN A 63 -19.20 -19.15 -28.73
C ASN A 63 -19.36 -20.66 -28.53
N LYS A 64 -20.00 -21.09 -27.43
CA LYS A 64 -20.13 -22.49 -26.99
C LYS A 64 -18.79 -23.24 -26.84
N ARG A 65 -17.68 -22.50 -26.69
CA ARG A 65 -16.34 -23.04 -26.51
C ARG A 65 -15.47 -22.05 -25.75
N LEU A 66 -14.39 -22.55 -25.15
CA LEU A 66 -13.34 -21.70 -24.59
C LEU A 66 -12.55 -20.99 -25.70
N PRO A 67 -11.99 -19.79 -25.45
CA PRO A 67 -11.13 -19.10 -26.40
C PRO A 67 -9.82 -19.87 -26.60
N THR A 68 -9.30 -19.82 -27.82
CA THR A 68 -7.97 -20.35 -28.13
C THR A 68 -6.88 -19.41 -27.61
N THR A 69 -5.61 -19.84 -27.66
CA THR A 69 -4.46 -19.01 -27.25
C THR A 69 -4.39 -17.66 -27.97
N THR A 70 -4.79 -17.62 -29.24
CA THR A 70 -4.84 -16.38 -30.04
C THR A 70 -5.98 -15.46 -29.63
N GLU A 71 -7.11 -16.01 -29.17
CA GLU A 71 -8.32 -15.26 -28.83
C GLU A 71 -8.39 -14.88 -27.35
N PHE A 72 -7.60 -15.54 -26.49
CA PHE A 72 -7.59 -15.35 -25.04
C PHE A 72 -7.38 -13.88 -24.64
N ALA A 73 -6.41 -13.20 -25.27
CA ALA A 73 -6.13 -11.79 -24.99
C ALA A 73 -7.32 -10.86 -25.29
N SER A 74 -8.13 -11.21 -26.29
CA SER A 74 -9.35 -10.46 -26.63
C SER A 74 -10.52 -10.83 -25.73
N ALA A 75 -10.60 -12.09 -25.29
CA ALA A 75 -11.68 -12.60 -24.43
C ALA A 75 -11.53 -12.20 -22.96
N VAL A 76 -10.31 -11.90 -22.50
CA VAL A 76 -9.98 -11.58 -21.09
C VAL A 76 -9.65 -10.10 -20.88
N ARG A 77 -10.00 -9.25 -21.86
CA ARG A 77 -9.76 -7.82 -21.76
C ARG A 77 -10.72 -7.20 -20.73
N ASN A 78 -10.19 -6.90 -19.54
CA ASN A 78 -10.83 -6.04 -18.53
C ASN A 78 -10.97 -4.61 -19.02
#